data_AF-A0A1A7Z211-F1
#
_entry.id   AF-A0A1A7Z211-F1
#
_cell.length_a   1.000
_cell.length_b   1.000
_cell.length_c   1.000
_cell.angle_alpha   90.00
_cell.angle_beta   90.00
_cell.angle_gamma   90.00
#
_symmetry.space_group_name_H-M   'P 1'
#
loop_
_entity.id
_entity.type
_entity.pdbx_description
1 polymer ?
#
loop_
_entity_poly.entity_id
_entity_poly.type
_entity_poly.pdbx_seq_one_letter_code
_entity_poly.pdbx_strand_id
1 'polypeptide(L)'
;SKEKKQKEKQGKMTKQALGKEECQGAQRVSPPRSDMEKGLLCGEMPSEDPPPALPPQQLRVVCDNMLQGLGRYLRCLGVDVVMLENTDDHRVAAKLAQVEGRVILTCGQPYQTLRSQVGEGRCLSLDCSEKAKDQAVRVLRHFNIQPTPGDIFSRCQACNSDQYVEIPRADMIGLLKEKGYLQDSTDPTLEKFCQQEEQEPDDTLTPALTPEPPRYAAQCRWASLSGLDRNTLTFPGGSPMQLHTVPPTLLQRVPLFYVCTRCGKVFWEGSHFSRVLSLFQEVLHLTHEDKVP
;
A
#
# COMPACT_ATOMS: atom_id res chain seq x y z
N SER A 1 22.92 -61.32 5.95
CA SER A 1 23.81 -62.04 6.88
C SER A 1 24.04 -61.22 8.13
N LYS A 2 24.12 -61.88 9.29
CA LYS A 2 24.89 -61.57 10.53
C LYS A 2 25.42 -60.13 10.70
N GLU A 3 25.36 -59.42 11.83
CA GLU A 3 24.93 -59.59 13.23
C GLU A 3 25.51 -58.37 14.00
N LYS A 4 25.15 -58.17 15.29
CA LYS A 4 25.59 -57.09 16.21
C LYS A 4 24.98 -55.70 15.89
N LYS A 5 24.44 -54.93 16.83
CA LYS A 5 24.48 -54.92 18.33
C LYS A 5 23.13 -54.27 18.78
N GLN A 6 22.28 -54.82 19.66
CA GLN A 6 22.38 -54.88 21.14
C GLN A 6 23.06 -53.63 21.77
N LYS A 7 22.53 -53.00 22.84
CA LYS A 7 21.57 -53.48 23.85
C LYS A 7 21.02 -52.33 24.73
N GLU A 8 20.14 -52.70 25.68
CA GLU A 8 19.62 -51.90 26.81
C GLU A 8 18.69 -50.72 26.40
N LYS A 9 17.39 -50.63 26.78
CA LYS A 9 16.56 -51.31 27.81
C LYS A 9 17.01 -51.04 29.27
N GLN A 10 16.16 -50.88 30.28
CA GLN A 10 14.69 -50.77 30.41
C GLN A 10 14.36 -50.24 31.84
N GLY A 11 13.28 -49.48 32.05
CA GLY A 11 12.73 -49.19 33.40
C GLY A 11 11.69 -48.06 33.36
N LYS A 12 10.38 -48.32 33.50
CA LYS A 12 9.58 -48.59 34.73
C LYS A 12 9.61 -47.44 35.77
N MET A 13 8.52 -47.03 36.44
CA MET A 13 7.06 -47.20 36.22
C MET A 13 6.29 -46.49 37.38
N THR A 14 4.99 -46.21 37.18
CA THR A 14 3.89 -46.10 38.20
C THR A 14 3.62 -44.79 38.98
N LYS A 15 2.31 -44.65 39.31
CA LYS A 15 1.60 -43.76 40.27
C LYS A 15 1.35 -42.32 39.78
N GLN A 16 0.12 -41.87 39.41
CA GLN A 16 -1.28 -42.25 39.69
C GLN A 16 -1.85 -41.83 41.05
N ALA A 17 -2.56 -40.68 41.07
CA ALA A 17 -3.77 -40.32 41.84
C ALA A 17 -4.15 -38.88 41.42
N LEU A 18 -5.33 -38.56 40.88
CA LEU A 18 -6.67 -38.48 41.49
C LEU A 18 -6.80 -37.47 42.63
N GLY A 19 -7.61 -36.44 42.39
CA GLY A 19 -7.94 -35.35 43.32
C GLY A 19 -8.85 -34.32 42.65
N LYS A 20 -10.14 -34.66 42.49
CA LYS A 20 -11.18 -33.64 42.28
C LYS A 20 -11.49 -33.05 43.65
N GLU A 21 -11.61 -31.74 43.75
CA GLU A 21 -12.52 -31.17 44.76
C GLU A 21 -13.15 -29.89 44.25
N GLU A 22 -14.49 -29.89 44.34
CA GLU A 22 -15.41 -28.83 43.97
C GLU A 22 -15.93 -28.28 45.30
N CYS A 23 -15.90 -26.96 45.50
CA CYS A 23 -16.47 -26.34 46.70
C CYS A 23 -17.29 -25.11 46.31
N GLN A 24 -18.61 -25.32 46.29
CA GLN A 24 -19.63 -24.27 46.23
C GLN A 24 -19.95 -23.81 47.67
N GLY A 25 -20.32 -22.54 47.87
CA GLY A 25 -20.67 -22.00 49.19
C GLY A 25 -20.43 -20.49 49.30
N ALA A 26 -21.23 -19.63 48.67
CA ALA A 26 -22.57 -19.20 49.10
C ALA A 26 -22.56 -18.10 50.17
N GLN A 27 -23.09 -16.91 49.81
CA GLN A 27 -24.07 -16.22 50.65
C GLN A 27 -24.92 -15.22 49.83
N ARG A 28 -26.24 -15.47 49.81
CA ARG A 28 -27.26 -14.48 49.44
C ARG A 28 -27.42 -13.48 50.58
N VAL A 29 -27.46 -12.17 50.28
CA VAL A 29 -28.10 -11.18 51.16
C VAL A 29 -28.87 -10.17 50.31
N SER A 30 -30.14 -9.96 50.65
CA SER A 30 -31.03 -8.90 50.17
C SER A 30 -32.24 -8.84 51.13
N PRO A 31 -33.00 -7.73 51.25
CA PRO A 31 -32.79 -6.35 50.81
C PRO A 31 -32.80 -5.37 52.03
N PRO A 32 -33.06 -4.06 51.89
CA PRO A 32 -34.46 -3.60 51.83
C PRO A 32 -34.74 -2.60 50.69
N ARG A 33 -36.03 -2.27 50.52
CA ARG A 33 -36.57 -1.40 49.47
C ARG A 33 -36.61 0.07 49.91
N SER A 34 -36.51 0.98 48.94
CA SER A 34 -37.15 2.31 49.00
C SER A 34 -37.54 2.72 47.59
N ASP A 35 -38.84 2.87 47.36
CA ASP A 35 -39.42 3.28 46.07
C ASP A 35 -39.34 4.82 45.87
N MET A 36 -39.45 5.24 44.60
CA MET A 36 -39.64 6.63 44.12
C MET A 36 -38.41 7.58 44.28
N GLU A 37 -38.13 8.53 43.37
CA GLU A 37 -38.97 9.18 42.36
C GLU A 37 -38.37 9.21 40.92
N LYS A 38 -39.20 9.64 39.96
CA LYS A 38 -38.87 9.79 38.54
C LYS A 38 -37.90 10.96 38.30
N GLY A 39 -36.79 10.70 37.62
CA GLY A 39 -36.00 11.72 36.91
C GLY A 39 -35.95 11.41 35.42
N LEU A 40 -36.78 12.08 34.62
CA LEU A 40 -36.69 12.01 33.16
C LEU A 40 -35.45 12.78 32.72
N LEU A 41 -34.35 12.06 32.48
CA LEU A 41 -33.26 12.52 31.62
C LEU A 41 -33.10 11.46 30.54
N CYS A 42 -33.80 11.67 29.43
CA CYS A 42 -33.59 10.93 28.20
C CYS A 42 -32.22 11.36 27.67
N GLY A 43 -31.16 10.68 28.12
CA GLY A 43 -29.85 10.81 27.52
C GLY A 43 -29.98 10.39 26.06
N GLU A 44 -29.72 11.32 25.16
CA GLU A 44 -29.61 11.01 23.73
C GLU A 44 -28.57 9.90 23.61
N MET A 45 -28.97 8.75 23.06
CA MET A 45 -27.99 7.74 22.70
C MET A 45 -27.04 8.39 21.69
N PRO A 46 -25.71 8.25 21.84
CA PRO A 46 -24.80 8.63 20.77
C PRO A 46 -25.31 7.99 19.48
N SER A 47 -25.45 8.74 18.41
CA SER A 47 -25.83 8.15 17.13
C SER A 47 -24.79 7.09 16.79
N GLU A 48 -25.22 5.84 16.59
CA GLU A 48 -24.34 4.75 16.16
C GLU A 48 -24.01 4.88 14.67
N ASP A 49 -23.60 6.09 14.27
CA ASP A 49 -22.93 6.32 13.01
C ASP A 49 -21.60 5.56 13.06
N PRO A 50 -21.33 4.62 12.12
CA PRO A 50 -20.06 3.92 12.08
C PRO A 50 -18.92 4.94 11.97
N PRO A 51 -17.76 4.70 12.62
CA PRO A 51 -16.66 5.64 12.64
C PRO A 51 -16.26 6.04 11.21
N PRO A 52 -15.93 7.32 10.97
CA PRO A 52 -15.67 7.81 9.63
C PRO A 52 -14.54 7.03 8.96
N ALA A 53 -14.72 6.74 7.67
CA ALA A 53 -13.70 6.06 6.88
C ALA A 53 -12.38 6.86 6.88
N LEU A 54 -11.26 6.16 7.01
CA LEU A 54 -9.95 6.78 7.11
C LEU A 54 -9.27 6.81 5.73
N PRO A 55 -8.50 7.86 5.40
CA PRO A 55 -7.75 7.93 4.17
C PRO A 55 -6.51 7.00 4.22
N PRO A 56 -6.02 6.49 3.07
CA PRO A 56 -4.95 5.47 3.03
C PRO A 56 -3.66 5.83 3.76
N GLN A 57 -3.32 7.12 3.83
CA GLN A 57 -2.11 7.63 4.47
C GLN A 57 -2.09 7.43 5.99
N GLN A 58 -3.25 7.20 6.63
CA GLN A 58 -3.33 6.89 8.06
C GLN A 58 -3.00 5.42 8.36
N LEU A 59 -3.12 4.52 7.38
CA LEU A 59 -2.71 3.12 7.55
C LEU A 59 -1.22 2.96 7.26
N ARG A 60 -0.46 2.57 8.28
CA ARG A 60 0.96 2.21 8.18
C ARG A 60 1.14 0.72 8.46
N VAL A 61 1.56 -0.05 7.46
CA VAL A 61 1.72 -1.50 7.56
C VAL A 61 3.14 -1.96 7.27
N VAL A 62 3.45 -3.18 7.71
CA VAL A 62 4.60 -3.96 7.26
C VAL A 62 4.11 -5.30 6.73
N CYS A 63 4.36 -5.57 5.45
CA CYS A 63 4.12 -6.87 4.83
C CYS A 63 5.33 -7.78 5.06
N ASP A 64 5.08 -9.04 5.40
CA ASP A 64 6.11 -10.08 5.29
C ASP A 64 6.54 -10.32 3.83
N ASN A 65 7.58 -11.15 3.67
CA ASN A 65 8.15 -11.50 2.36
C ASN A 65 7.16 -12.29 1.47
N MET A 66 6.19 -12.99 2.05
CA MET A 66 5.14 -13.72 1.31
C MET A 66 4.14 -12.75 0.66
N LEU A 67 3.93 -11.57 1.26
CA LEU A 67 2.90 -10.60 0.88
C LEU A 67 3.43 -9.39 0.09
N GLN A 68 4.60 -9.46 -0.55
CA GLN A 68 5.11 -8.38 -1.42
C GLN A 68 4.15 -8.01 -2.57
N GLY A 69 3.39 -8.97 -3.10
CA GLY A 69 2.37 -8.72 -4.12
C GLY A 69 1.26 -7.80 -3.60
N LEU A 70 0.73 -8.12 -2.42
CA LEU A 70 -0.23 -7.30 -1.68
C LEU A 70 0.35 -5.92 -1.34
N GLY A 71 1.58 -5.88 -0.83
CA GLY A 71 2.23 -4.63 -0.44
C GLY A 71 2.40 -3.65 -1.61
N ARG A 72 2.65 -4.14 -2.82
CA ARG A 72 2.64 -3.32 -4.04
C ARG A 72 1.25 -2.75 -4.33
N TYR A 73 0.19 -3.56 -4.23
CA TYR A 73 -1.20 -3.07 -4.42
C TYR A 73 -1.59 -2.01 -3.38
N LEU A 74 -1.28 -2.23 -2.10
CA LEU A 74 -1.56 -1.26 -1.03
C LEU A 74 -0.81 0.06 -1.25
N ARG A 75 0.46 0.04 -1.67
CA ARG A 75 1.21 1.25 -2.09
C ARG A 75 0.57 1.96 -3.28
N CYS A 76 0.10 1.22 -4.29
CA CYS A 76 -0.64 1.80 -5.42
C CYS A 76 -1.93 2.51 -4.99
N LEU A 77 -2.45 2.26 -3.78
CA LEU A 77 -3.62 2.91 -3.19
C LEU A 77 -3.26 3.92 -2.08
N GLY A 78 -1.99 4.34 -1.97
CA GLY A 78 -1.55 5.38 -1.04
C GLY A 78 -1.19 4.94 0.39
N VAL A 79 -1.36 3.65 0.72
CA VAL A 79 -1.03 3.09 2.04
C VAL A 79 0.49 3.08 2.28
N ASP A 80 0.94 3.48 3.47
CA ASP A 80 2.37 3.42 3.85
C ASP A 80 2.77 1.96 4.16
N VAL A 81 3.43 1.29 3.19
CA VAL A 81 3.85 -0.11 3.30
C VAL A 81 5.37 -0.26 3.29
N VAL A 82 5.92 -0.84 4.36
CA VAL A 82 7.23 -1.52 4.30
C VAL A 82 7.00 -2.97 3.90
N MET A 83 7.85 -3.53 3.05
CA MET A 83 7.81 -4.94 2.66
C MET A 83 9.16 -5.55 3.02
N LEU A 84 9.15 -6.75 3.60
CA LEU A 84 10.37 -7.53 3.82
C LEU A 84 10.85 -8.14 2.50
N GLU A 85 12.17 -8.18 2.33
CA GLU A 85 12.82 -8.88 1.22
C GLU A 85 12.76 -10.40 1.43
N ASN A 86 12.95 -11.18 0.37
CA ASN A 86 12.83 -12.64 0.42
C ASN A 86 13.82 -13.30 1.42
N THR A 87 14.94 -12.63 1.70
CA THR A 87 16.00 -13.06 2.61
C THR A 87 15.79 -12.63 4.06
N ASP A 88 14.80 -11.78 4.35
CA ASP A 88 14.60 -11.23 5.69
C ASP A 88 13.92 -12.22 6.62
N ASP A 89 14.40 -12.28 7.87
CA ASP A 89 13.69 -12.94 8.98
C ASP A 89 12.39 -12.17 9.27
N HIS A 90 11.25 -12.87 9.31
CA HIS A 90 9.95 -12.30 9.69
C HIS A 90 10.00 -11.47 10.98
N ARG A 91 10.89 -11.79 11.93
CA ARG A 91 11.11 -11.02 13.17
C ARG A 91 11.52 -9.55 12.93
N VAL A 92 12.06 -9.23 11.75
CA VAL A 92 12.30 -7.84 11.32
C VAL A 92 10.99 -7.06 11.24
N ALA A 93 9.90 -7.68 10.76
CA ALA A 93 8.57 -7.06 10.72
C ALA A 93 8.05 -6.74 12.13
N ALA A 94 8.25 -7.62 13.11
CA ALA A 94 7.89 -7.35 14.51
C ALA A 94 8.66 -6.15 15.08
N LYS A 95 9.98 -6.05 14.83
CA LYS A 95 10.80 -4.91 15.24
C LYS A 95 10.32 -3.60 14.61
N LEU A 96 10.02 -3.60 13.31
CA LEU A 96 9.48 -2.44 12.60
C LEU A 96 8.10 -2.01 13.13
N ALA A 97 7.21 -2.97 13.38
CA ALA A 97 5.89 -2.74 13.97
C ALA A 97 5.95 -2.13 15.39
N GLN A 98 6.91 -2.57 16.20
CA GLN A 98 7.15 -2.02 17.54
C GLN A 98 7.70 -0.58 17.49
N VAL A 99 8.71 -0.33 16.64
CA VAL A 99 9.42 0.96 16.58
C VAL A 99 8.62 2.04 15.85
N GLU A 100 8.00 1.72 14.72
CA GLU A 100 7.26 2.69 13.90
C GLU A 100 5.74 2.71 14.16
N GLY A 101 5.24 1.83 15.04
CA GLY A 101 3.81 1.70 15.29
C GLY A 101 3.02 1.06 14.12
N ARG A 102 3.69 0.39 13.19
CA ARG A 102 3.06 -0.26 12.03
C ARG A 102 2.24 -1.49 12.42
N VAL A 103 1.23 -1.80 11.63
CA VAL A 103 0.48 -3.07 11.70
C VAL A 103 1.13 -4.12 10.81
N ILE A 104 1.31 -5.34 11.32
CA ILE A 104 1.88 -6.46 10.57
C ILE A 104 0.80 -7.10 9.69
N LEU A 105 1.09 -7.27 8.40
CA LEU A 105 0.35 -8.13 7.47
C LEU A 105 1.19 -9.37 7.20
N THR A 106 0.64 -10.55 7.46
CA THR A 106 1.35 -11.83 7.30
C THR A 106 0.40 -12.94 6.86
N CYS A 107 0.93 -14.01 6.26
CA CYS A 107 0.15 -15.18 5.89
C CYS A 107 0.84 -16.49 6.34
N GLY A 108 0.04 -17.48 6.76
CA GLY A 108 0.55 -18.79 7.17
C GLY A 108 1.22 -18.82 8.56
N GLN A 109 2.24 -19.67 8.70
CA GLN A 109 2.86 -20.03 9.99
C GLN A 109 3.48 -18.86 10.79
N PRO A 110 4.10 -17.82 10.18
CA PRO A 110 4.69 -16.72 10.93
C PRO A 110 3.71 -15.94 11.83
N TYR A 111 2.41 -15.96 11.51
CA TYR A 111 1.38 -15.19 12.22
C TYR A 111 1.40 -15.35 13.74
N GLN A 112 1.50 -16.59 14.25
CA GLN A 112 1.46 -16.85 15.69
C GLN A 112 2.66 -16.21 16.42
N THR A 113 3.85 -16.35 15.83
CA THR A 113 5.12 -15.80 16.35
C THR A 113 5.17 -14.28 16.24
N LEU A 114 4.56 -13.70 15.20
CA LEU A 114 4.52 -12.24 15.02
C LEU A 114 3.47 -11.59 15.94
N ARG A 115 2.29 -12.20 16.07
CA ARG A 115 1.21 -11.72 16.95
C ARG A 115 1.66 -11.67 18.42
N SER A 116 2.41 -12.65 18.90
CA SER A 116 2.89 -12.66 20.30
C SER A 116 3.95 -11.59 20.62
N GLN A 117 4.57 -10.98 19.59
CA GLN A 117 5.55 -9.90 19.72
C GLN A 117 4.94 -8.50 19.62
N VAL A 118 3.65 -8.36 19.29
CA VAL A 118 2.98 -7.05 19.16
C VAL A 118 1.69 -6.99 19.99
N GLY A 119 1.18 -5.76 20.17
CA GLY A 119 -0.10 -5.56 20.85
C GLY A 119 -1.28 -6.10 20.04
N GLU A 120 -2.42 -6.29 20.70
CA GLU A 120 -3.68 -6.64 20.04
C GLU A 120 -4.03 -5.63 18.94
N GLY A 121 -4.69 -6.11 17.87
CA GLY A 121 -4.99 -5.32 16.67
C GLY A 121 -3.78 -5.00 15.76
N ARG A 122 -2.53 -5.24 16.18
CA ARG A 122 -1.33 -4.88 15.39
C ARG A 122 -0.73 -6.01 14.53
N CYS A 123 -1.45 -7.12 14.36
CA CYS A 123 -1.08 -8.20 13.45
C CYS A 123 -2.34 -8.82 12.82
N LEU A 124 -2.40 -8.84 11.48
CA LEU A 124 -3.50 -9.40 10.69
C LEU A 124 -2.98 -10.60 9.87
N SER A 125 -3.61 -11.76 10.05
CA SER A 125 -3.41 -12.92 9.19
C SER A 125 -4.29 -12.83 7.96
N LEU A 126 -3.71 -13.08 6.79
CA LEU A 126 -4.42 -13.20 5.51
C LEU A 126 -4.35 -14.65 5.00
N ASP A 127 -5.25 -15.00 4.09
CA ASP A 127 -5.23 -16.30 3.43
C ASP A 127 -4.23 -16.27 2.26
N CYS A 128 -3.22 -17.15 2.29
CA CYS A 128 -2.21 -17.22 1.23
C CYS A 128 -2.76 -17.71 -0.13
N SER A 129 -3.99 -18.24 -0.17
CA SER A 129 -4.66 -18.70 -1.40
C SER A 129 -5.48 -17.62 -2.11
N GLU A 130 -5.86 -16.55 -1.39
CA GLU A 130 -6.50 -15.36 -1.98
C GLU A 130 -5.52 -14.64 -2.93
N LYS A 131 -6.03 -14.02 -4.00
CA LYS A 131 -5.18 -13.19 -4.87
C LYS A 131 -4.85 -11.88 -4.13
N ALA A 132 -3.71 -11.30 -4.47
CA ALA A 132 -3.26 -10.04 -3.85
C ALA A 132 -4.24 -8.85 -4.00
N LYS A 133 -5.15 -8.86 -5.00
CA LYS A 133 -6.29 -7.92 -5.07
C LYS A 133 -7.22 -8.14 -3.88
N ASP A 134 -7.71 -9.36 -3.71
CA ASP A 134 -8.76 -9.72 -2.75
C ASP A 134 -8.24 -9.55 -1.32
N GLN A 135 -6.98 -9.92 -1.08
CA GLN A 135 -6.24 -9.59 0.13
C GLN A 135 -6.19 -8.07 0.41
N ALA A 136 -5.99 -7.22 -0.61
CA ALA A 136 -5.99 -5.77 -0.45
C ALA A 136 -7.38 -5.23 -0.08
N VAL A 137 -8.44 -5.72 -0.74
CA VAL A 137 -9.84 -5.37 -0.38
C VAL A 137 -10.12 -5.74 1.08
N ARG A 138 -9.68 -6.93 1.51
CA ARG A 138 -9.84 -7.43 2.88
C ARG A 138 -9.10 -6.58 3.91
N VAL A 139 -7.86 -6.17 3.63
CA VAL A 139 -7.08 -5.26 4.49
C VAL A 139 -7.77 -3.89 4.61
N LEU A 140 -8.18 -3.29 3.50
CA LEU A 140 -8.80 -1.97 3.49
C LEU A 140 -10.12 -1.96 4.27
N ARG A 141 -10.99 -2.96 4.05
CA ARG A 141 -12.23 -3.14 4.82
C ARG A 141 -11.96 -3.35 6.31
N HIS A 142 -10.98 -4.17 6.67
CA HIS A 142 -10.67 -4.46 8.08
C HIS A 142 -10.21 -3.23 8.88
N PHE A 143 -9.48 -2.32 8.24
CA PHE A 143 -9.02 -1.06 8.87
C PHE A 143 -9.91 0.16 8.55
N ASN A 144 -11.09 -0.05 7.95
CA ASN A 144 -12.02 1.00 7.51
C ASN A 144 -11.34 2.09 6.63
N ILE A 145 -10.45 1.67 5.73
CA ILE A 145 -9.74 2.55 4.80
C ILE A 145 -10.54 2.68 3.50
N GLN A 146 -10.81 3.91 3.08
CA GLN A 146 -11.43 4.19 1.78
C GLN A 146 -10.47 5.03 0.91
N PRO A 147 -9.76 4.40 -0.05
CA PRO A 147 -9.02 5.12 -1.07
C PRO A 147 -9.96 5.89 -2.00
N THR A 148 -9.50 7.04 -2.46
CA THR A 148 -10.11 7.83 -3.54
C THR A 148 -9.30 7.66 -4.83
N PRO A 149 -9.81 8.06 -6.01
CA PRO A 149 -9.02 8.10 -7.24
C PRO A 149 -7.72 8.91 -7.11
N GLY A 150 -7.69 9.97 -6.28
CA GLY A 150 -6.50 10.79 -6.07
C GLY A 150 -5.40 10.13 -5.22
N ASP A 151 -5.74 9.08 -4.46
CA ASP A 151 -4.78 8.27 -3.71
C ASP A 151 -4.00 7.30 -4.62
N ILE A 152 -4.52 7.04 -5.83
CA ILE A 152 -3.95 6.06 -6.75
C ILE A 152 -2.57 6.54 -7.23
N PHE A 153 -1.55 5.71 -6.95
CA PHE A 153 -0.12 5.99 -7.10
C PHE A 153 0.43 7.19 -6.31
N SER A 154 -0.31 7.73 -5.34
CA SER A 154 0.21 8.74 -4.40
C SER A 154 1.46 8.28 -3.64
N ARG A 155 1.71 6.96 -3.57
CA ARG A 155 2.98 6.34 -3.17
C ARG A 155 3.59 5.47 -4.26
N CYS A 156 4.91 5.48 -4.30
CA CYS A 156 5.71 4.67 -5.21
C CYS A 156 5.61 3.18 -4.86
N GLN A 157 4.99 2.39 -5.74
CA GLN A 157 4.89 0.92 -5.61
C GLN A 157 6.24 0.23 -5.32
N ALA A 158 7.35 0.77 -5.83
CA ALA A 158 8.69 0.21 -5.65
C ALA A 158 9.31 0.57 -4.29
N CYS A 159 9.27 1.83 -3.87
CA CYS A 159 10.05 2.32 -2.71
C CYS A 159 9.24 3.01 -1.61
N ASN A 160 7.91 3.02 -1.68
CA ASN A 160 6.98 3.62 -0.70
C ASN A 160 7.05 5.16 -0.53
N SER A 161 7.96 5.83 -1.23
CA SER A 161 8.03 7.30 -1.24
C SER A 161 6.76 7.89 -1.84
N ASP A 162 6.30 8.96 -1.22
CA ASP A 162 5.16 9.80 -1.57
C ASP A 162 5.59 11.10 -2.28
N GLN A 163 6.83 11.17 -2.79
CA GLN A 163 7.33 12.31 -3.54
C GLN A 163 7.70 11.94 -4.98
N TYR A 164 7.20 12.76 -5.91
CA TYR A 164 7.41 12.63 -7.35
C TYR A 164 7.76 13.98 -7.98
N VAL A 165 8.32 13.94 -9.18
CA VAL A 165 8.44 15.08 -10.10
C VAL A 165 7.63 14.76 -11.36
N GLU A 166 7.01 15.79 -11.93
CA GLU A 166 6.43 15.73 -13.29
C GLU A 166 7.49 16.15 -14.32
N ILE A 167 7.60 15.39 -15.40
CA ILE A 167 8.53 15.65 -16.51
C ILE A 167 7.72 15.60 -17.81
N PRO A 168 7.49 16.75 -18.47
CA PRO A 168 6.88 16.81 -19.79
C PRO A 168 7.66 15.99 -20.83
N ARG A 169 6.98 15.53 -21.88
CA ARG A 169 7.57 14.78 -22.99
C ARG A 169 8.85 15.43 -23.54
N ALA A 170 8.86 16.75 -23.76
CA ALA A 170 10.01 17.47 -24.30
C ALA A 170 11.25 17.34 -23.39
N ASP A 171 11.08 17.57 -22.09
CA ASP A 171 12.16 17.42 -21.10
C ASP A 171 12.64 15.95 -21.02
N MET A 172 11.72 14.98 -21.07
CA MET A 172 12.07 13.56 -21.08
C MET A 172 12.88 13.17 -22.33
N ILE A 173 12.52 13.69 -23.52
CA ILE A 173 13.29 13.50 -24.75
C ILE A 173 14.70 14.11 -24.59
N GLY A 174 14.81 15.33 -24.05
CA GLY A 174 16.09 15.98 -23.78
C GLY A 174 16.99 15.13 -22.87
N LEU A 175 16.46 14.70 -21.72
CA LEU A 175 17.18 13.84 -20.77
C LEU A 175 17.62 12.50 -21.37
N LEU A 176 16.80 11.89 -22.23
CA LEU A 176 17.14 10.65 -22.93
C LEU A 176 18.22 10.85 -23.99
N LYS A 177 18.20 11.96 -24.74
CA LYS A 177 19.26 12.35 -25.68
C LYS A 177 20.58 12.65 -24.96
N GLU A 178 20.55 13.47 -23.90
CA GLU A 178 21.73 13.85 -23.09
C GLU A 178 22.50 12.65 -22.52
N LYS A 179 21.83 11.52 -22.27
CA LYS A 179 22.45 10.27 -21.78
C LYS A 179 22.62 9.19 -22.85
N GLY A 180 22.35 9.49 -24.13
CA GLY A 180 22.53 8.55 -25.25
C GLY A 180 21.55 7.38 -25.30
N TYR A 181 20.38 7.49 -24.63
CA TYR A 181 19.29 6.52 -24.75
C TYR A 181 18.45 6.73 -26.03
N LEU A 182 18.55 7.91 -26.64
CA LEU A 182 18.07 8.20 -27.99
C LEU A 182 19.26 8.59 -28.86
N GLN A 183 19.29 8.08 -30.09
CA GLN A 183 20.25 8.49 -31.11
C GLN A 183 19.62 9.61 -31.96
N ASP A 184 20.41 10.57 -32.45
CA ASP A 184 19.94 11.60 -33.38
C ASP A 184 19.61 11.06 -34.78
N SER A 185 19.85 9.76 -35.05
CA SER A 185 19.47 9.13 -36.32
C SER A 185 18.01 8.67 -36.32
N THR A 186 17.15 9.56 -36.79
CA THR A 186 15.95 9.20 -37.59
C THR A 186 14.95 8.19 -37.00
N ASP A 187 14.02 8.68 -36.19
CA ASP A 187 12.61 8.41 -36.49
C ASP A 187 11.98 9.73 -36.99
N PRO A 188 11.84 9.93 -38.32
CA PRO A 188 11.27 11.16 -38.87
C PRO A 188 9.81 11.39 -38.47
N THR A 189 9.17 10.42 -37.80
CA THR A 189 7.86 10.59 -37.17
C THR A 189 7.95 11.47 -35.93
N LEU A 190 8.98 11.32 -35.08
CA LEU A 190 9.05 12.02 -33.78
C LEU A 190 9.46 13.49 -33.92
N GLU A 191 10.40 13.79 -34.82
CA GLU A 191 10.85 15.17 -35.07
C GLU A 191 9.73 16.02 -35.69
N LYS A 192 8.91 15.41 -36.55
CA LYS A 192 7.79 16.08 -37.22
C LYS A 192 6.68 16.49 -36.24
N PHE A 193 6.42 15.70 -35.20
CA PHE A 193 5.47 16.06 -34.14
C PHE A 193 5.99 17.20 -33.26
N CYS A 194 7.27 17.19 -32.87
CA CYS A 194 7.84 18.26 -32.03
C CYS A 194 7.83 19.61 -32.77
N GLN A 195 8.14 19.63 -34.07
CA GLN A 195 8.11 20.85 -34.89
C GLN A 195 6.69 21.37 -35.15
N GLN A 196 5.68 20.48 -35.21
CA GLN A 196 4.28 20.87 -35.40
C GLN A 196 3.65 21.55 -34.17
N GLU A 197 4.11 21.25 -32.95
CA GLU A 197 3.66 21.97 -31.74
C GLU A 197 4.28 23.38 -31.61
N GLU A 198 5.37 23.67 -32.32
CA GLU A 198 6.10 24.96 -32.21
C GLU A 198 5.81 25.97 -33.34
N GLN A 199 5.02 25.64 -34.38
CA GLN A 199 4.95 26.46 -35.61
C GLN A 199 3.57 26.93 -36.12
N GLU A 200 2.44 26.58 -35.50
CA GLU A 200 1.11 27.02 -35.99
C GLU A 200 0.44 28.06 -35.07
N PRO A 201 0.54 29.37 -35.41
CA PRO A 201 -0.37 30.41 -34.92
C PRO A 201 -1.57 30.52 -35.87
N ASP A 202 -2.49 29.55 -35.85
CA ASP A 202 -3.73 29.60 -36.66
C ASP A 202 -4.95 30.05 -35.84
N ASP A 203 -5.64 31.07 -36.34
CA ASP A 203 -6.81 31.70 -35.73
C ASP A 203 -8.07 30.84 -35.91
N THR A 204 -8.22 29.77 -35.13
CA THR A 204 -9.51 29.09 -34.97
C THR A 204 -9.80 28.79 -33.49
N LEU A 205 -10.90 29.35 -32.96
CA LEU A 205 -11.36 29.10 -31.59
C LEU A 205 -11.73 27.63 -31.36
N THR A 206 -10.73 26.83 -31.01
CA THR A 206 -10.91 25.61 -30.24
C THR A 206 -10.49 25.94 -28.81
N PRO A 207 -11.37 25.85 -27.79
CA PRO A 207 -10.95 26.15 -26.43
C PRO A 207 -9.85 25.16 -26.04
N ALA A 208 -8.66 25.69 -25.80
CA ALA A 208 -7.53 24.90 -25.31
C ALA A 208 -8.01 24.16 -24.05
N LEU A 209 -8.06 22.83 -24.14
CA LEU A 209 -8.36 21.98 -23.00
C LEU A 209 -7.27 22.23 -21.97
N THR A 210 -7.60 23.03 -20.95
CA THR A 210 -6.86 23.10 -19.70
C THR A 210 -6.59 21.66 -19.27
N PRO A 211 -5.34 21.26 -19.02
CA PRO A 211 -5.07 19.91 -18.55
C PRO A 211 -5.95 19.64 -17.33
N GLU A 212 -6.83 18.66 -17.40
CA GLU A 212 -7.54 18.21 -16.21
C GLU A 212 -6.49 17.84 -15.15
N PRO A 213 -6.72 18.17 -13.87
CA PRO A 213 -5.74 17.89 -12.82
C PRO A 213 -5.33 16.41 -12.85
N PRO A 214 -4.03 16.10 -12.69
CA PRO A 214 -3.50 14.78 -13.02
C PRO A 214 -4.23 13.68 -12.26
N ARG A 215 -4.80 12.73 -13.01
CA ARG A 215 -5.54 11.59 -12.46
C ARG A 215 -4.61 10.63 -11.69
N TYR A 216 -3.31 10.75 -11.94
CA TYR A 216 -2.24 9.97 -11.33
C TYR A 216 -1.62 10.73 -10.15
N ALA A 217 -1.54 10.08 -8.98
CA ALA A 217 -0.81 10.59 -7.81
C ALA A 217 -1.22 12.00 -7.33
N ALA A 218 -2.47 12.41 -7.52
CA ALA A 218 -2.97 13.75 -7.17
C ALA A 218 -2.70 14.15 -5.70
N GLN A 219 -2.70 13.19 -4.76
CA GLN A 219 -2.40 13.41 -3.35
C GLN A 219 -0.92 13.23 -2.95
N CYS A 220 0.02 13.16 -3.90
CA CYS A 220 1.45 13.05 -3.58
C CYS A 220 2.11 14.42 -3.34
N ARG A 221 3.35 14.43 -2.83
CA ARG A 221 4.19 15.64 -2.80
C ARG A 221 4.90 15.81 -4.13
N TRP A 222 4.57 16.88 -4.84
CA TRP A 222 5.28 17.26 -6.06
C TRP A 222 6.58 18.02 -5.74
N ALA A 223 7.68 17.60 -6.37
CA ALA A 223 8.97 18.27 -6.37
C ALA A 223 9.15 19.04 -7.68
N SER A 224 9.84 20.18 -7.61
CA SER A 224 10.23 20.93 -8.81
C SER A 224 11.34 20.21 -9.58
N LEU A 225 11.23 20.18 -10.91
CA LEU A 225 12.27 19.68 -11.81
C LEU A 225 13.60 20.45 -11.66
N SER A 226 13.58 21.70 -11.20
CA SER A 226 14.78 22.48 -10.86
C SER A 226 15.61 21.87 -9.71
N GLY A 227 15.05 20.95 -8.93
CA GLY A 227 15.75 20.21 -7.88
C GLY A 227 16.54 18.99 -8.40
N LEU A 228 16.52 18.72 -9.71
CA LEU A 228 17.26 17.64 -10.34
C LEU A 228 18.69 18.07 -10.69
N ASP A 229 19.69 17.34 -10.19
CA ASP A 229 21.05 17.43 -10.74
C ASP A 229 21.08 16.73 -12.12
N ARG A 230 21.30 17.50 -13.19
CA ARG A 230 21.36 16.98 -14.57
C ARG A 230 22.57 16.09 -14.86
N ASN A 231 23.67 16.24 -14.11
CA ASN A 231 24.87 15.42 -14.32
C ASN A 231 24.62 14.00 -13.82
N THR A 232 24.15 13.86 -12.57
CA THR A 232 23.91 12.59 -11.89
C THR A 232 22.52 11.99 -12.14
N LEU A 233 21.56 12.82 -12.59
CA LEU A 233 20.13 12.53 -12.64
C LEU A 233 19.53 12.17 -11.28
N THR A 234 19.99 12.79 -10.20
CA THR A 234 19.49 12.55 -8.83
C THR A 234 18.75 13.74 -8.26
N PHE A 235 17.69 13.47 -7.50
CA PHE A 235 17.17 14.41 -6.50
C PHE A 235 17.96 14.27 -5.18
N PRO A 236 17.94 15.27 -4.28
CA PRO A 236 18.65 15.21 -3.00
C PRO A 236 18.29 13.97 -2.17
N GLY A 237 19.29 13.14 -1.86
CA GLY A 237 19.11 11.88 -1.12
C GLY A 237 18.42 10.74 -1.91
N GLY A 238 18.20 10.93 -3.21
CA GLY A 238 17.58 9.97 -4.12
C GLY A 238 18.58 9.10 -4.89
N SER A 239 18.04 8.13 -5.63
CA SER A 239 18.78 7.34 -6.64
C SER A 239 18.64 7.97 -8.03
N PRO A 240 19.58 7.70 -8.97
CA PRO A 240 19.50 8.23 -10.34
C PRO A 240 18.21 7.82 -11.07
N MET A 241 17.67 8.71 -11.90
CA MET A 241 16.49 8.43 -12.70
C MET A 241 16.72 7.25 -13.66
N GLN A 242 15.79 6.30 -13.64
CA GLN A 242 15.86 5.03 -14.37
C GLN A 242 15.43 5.22 -15.84
N LEU A 243 16.08 6.15 -16.56
CA LEU A 243 15.72 6.53 -17.93
C LEU A 243 15.70 5.33 -18.90
N HIS A 244 16.59 4.36 -18.71
CA HIS A 244 16.61 3.09 -19.45
C HIS A 244 15.30 2.27 -19.38
N THR A 245 14.38 2.59 -18.46
CA THR A 245 13.07 1.95 -18.34
C THR A 245 11.97 2.59 -19.20
N VAL A 246 12.31 3.62 -19.99
CA VAL A 246 11.38 4.32 -20.90
C VAL A 246 11.63 3.87 -22.34
N PRO A 247 10.79 2.98 -22.91
CA PRO A 247 10.83 2.67 -24.34
C PRO A 247 10.65 3.93 -25.21
N PRO A 248 11.51 4.17 -26.22
CA PRO A 248 11.37 5.30 -27.14
C PRO A 248 9.99 5.42 -27.81
N THR A 249 9.34 4.29 -28.08
CA THR A 249 8.00 4.22 -28.69
C THR A 249 6.89 4.83 -27.83
N LEU A 250 7.10 5.02 -26.52
CA LEU A 250 6.12 5.69 -25.65
C LEU A 250 6.14 7.21 -25.83
N LEU A 251 7.26 7.80 -26.24
CA LEU A 251 7.43 9.25 -26.37
C LEU A 251 6.44 9.84 -27.37
N GLN A 252 6.02 9.08 -28.38
CA GLN A 252 4.99 9.48 -29.35
C GLN A 252 3.57 9.58 -28.76
N ARG A 253 3.28 8.98 -27.60
CA ARG A 253 1.92 8.81 -27.05
C ARG A 253 1.75 9.33 -25.62
N VAL A 254 2.84 9.48 -24.87
CA VAL A 254 2.84 9.90 -23.48
C VAL A 254 3.25 11.37 -23.41
N PRO A 255 2.36 12.30 -23.03
CA PRO A 255 2.70 13.72 -22.91
C PRO A 255 3.43 14.05 -21.59
N LEU A 256 3.24 13.23 -20.55
CA LEU A 256 3.71 13.51 -19.19
C LEU A 256 4.23 12.24 -18.51
N PHE A 257 5.39 12.36 -17.88
CA PHE A 257 6.04 11.30 -17.10
C PHE A 257 6.13 11.71 -15.63
N TYR A 258 6.03 10.72 -14.74
CA TYR A 258 6.14 10.92 -13.30
C TYR A 258 7.37 10.16 -12.79
N VAL A 259 8.29 10.81 -12.09
CA VAL A 259 9.50 10.14 -11.57
C VAL A 259 9.54 10.22 -10.07
N CYS A 260 9.70 9.08 -9.39
CA CYS A 260 9.84 9.07 -7.94
C CYS A 260 11.21 9.62 -7.53
N THR A 261 11.23 10.70 -6.74
CA THR A 261 12.48 11.39 -6.35
C THR A 261 13.41 10.50 -5.52
N ARG A 262 12.87 9.52 -4.79
CA ARG A 262 13.65 8.62 -3.94
C ARG A 262 14.39 7.51 -4.71
N CYS A 263 13.70 6.79 -5.60
CA CYS A 263 14.29 5.62 -6.29
C CYS A 263 14.55 5.83 -7.79
N GLY A 264 14.23 7.00 -8.33
CA GLY A 264 14.41 7.33 -9.73
C GLY A 264 13.48 6.58 -10.70
N LYS A 265 12.55 5.76 -10.20
CA LYS A 265 11.66 4.97 -11.06
C LYS A 265 10.70 5.88 -11.83
N VAL A 266 10.67 5.70 -13.15
CA VAL A 266 9.79 6.43 -14.08
C VAL A 266 8.45 5.71 -14.22
N PHE A 267 7.38 6.49 -14.30
CA PHE A 267 6.00 6.08 -14.51
C PHE A 267 5.33 7.02 -15.51
N TRP A 268 4.18 6.62 -16.04
CA TRP A 268 3.36 7.39 -16.98
C TRP A 268 1.92 6.90 -16.91
N GLU A 269 0.96 7.72 -17.35
CA GLU A 269 -0.42 7.26 -17.52
C GLU A 269 -0.53 6.35 -18.75
N GLY A 270 -1.28 5.26 -18.60
CA GLY A 270 -1.43 4.24 -19.64
C GLY A 270 -2.24 3.05 -19.14
N SER A 271 -2.22 1.94 -19.87
CA SER A 271 -3.09 0.78 -19.59
C SER A 271 -2.92 0.17 -18.19
N HIS A 272 -1.78 0.37 -17.53
CA HIS A 272 -1.59 -0.01 -16.13
C HIS A 272 -2.41 0.85 -15.17
N PHE A 273 -2.47 2.18 -15.39
CA PHE A 273 -3.30 3.10 -14.60
C PHE A 273 -4.78 2.76 -14.75
N SER A 274 -5.27 2.65 -15.99
CA SER A 274 -6.67 2.28 -16.27
C SER A 274 -7.03 0.91 -15.69
N ARG A 275 -6.10 -0.05 -15.71
CA ARG A 275 -6.26 -1.36 -15.09
C ARG A 275 -6.37 -1.26 -13.57
N VAL A 276 -5.51 -0.50 -12.89
CA VAL A 276 -5.58 -0.31 -11.43
C VAL A 276 -6.88 0.38 -11.03
N LEU A 277 -7.26 1.46 -11.75
CA LEU A 277 -8.53 2.16 -11.52
C LEU A 277 -9.74 1.23 -11.67
N SER A 278 -9.76 0.37 -12.70
CA SER A 278 -10.80 -0.63 -12.91
C SER A 278 -10.77 -1.75 -11.86
N LEU A 279 -9.60 -2.28 -11.50
CA LEU A 279 -9.47 -3.35 -10.49
C LEU A 279 -10.03 -2.95 -9.13
N PHE A 280 -9.81 -1.70 -8.75
CA PHE A 280 -10.28 -1.14 -7.48
C PHE A 280 -11.56 -0.33 -7.63
N GLN A 281 -12.21 -0.33 -8.80
CA GLN A 281 -13.48 0.39 -8.97
C GLN A 281 -14.49 -0.02 -7.90
N GLU A 282 -14.64 -1.33 -7.64
CA GLU A 282 -15.45 -1.87 -6.54
C GLU A 282 -15.10 -1.28 -5.16
N VAL A 283 -13.81 -1.10 -4.86
CA VAL A 283 -13.32 -0.55 -3.57
C VAL A 283 -13.54 0.96 -3.48
N LEU A 284 -13.33 1.67 -4.59
CA LEU A 284 -13.60 3.10 -4.74
C LEU A 284 -15.11 3.40 -4.73
N HIS A 285 -15.95 2.41 -5.09
CA HIS A 285 -17.41 2.49 -5.18
C HIS A 285 -18.13 1.79 -3.99
N LEU A 286 -17.41 1.34 -2.96
CA LEU A 286 -17.99 1.09 -1.62
C LEU A 286 -18.61 2.36 -0.99
N THR A 287 -18.45 3.49 -1.66
CA THR A 287 -18.95 4.82 -1.36
C THR A 287 -20.45 5.01 -1.58
N HIS A 288 -21.23 4.02 -2.08
CA HIS A 288 -22.67 4.22 -2.30
C HIS A 288 -23.64 3.05 -2.05
N GLU A 289 -23.32 1.80 -2.40
CA GLU A 289 -24.35 0.72 -2.45
C GLU A 289 -24.55 -0.06 -1.13
N ASP A 290 -23.61 -0.03 -0.18
CA ASP A 290 -23.79 -0.63 1.16
C ASP A 290 -24.60 0.28 2.12
N LYS A 291 -25.36 1.25 1.57
CA LYS A 291 -26.28 2.16 2.30
C LYS A 291 -27.74 1.98 1.87
N VAL A 292 -28.32 0.80 2.10
CA VAL A 292 -29.77 0.55 1.94
C VAL A 292 -30.24 -0.50 2.98
N PRO A 293 -31.42 -0.31 3.58
CA PRO A 293 -31.66 0.49 4.79
C PRO A 293 -31.74 -0.35 6.08
#